data_AF-A0A1G2VV22-F1
#
_entry.id   AF-A0A1G2VV22-F1
#
_cell.length_a   1.000
_cell.length_b   1.000
_cell.length_c   1.000
_cell.angle_alpha   90.00
_cell.angle_beta   90.00
_cell.angle_gamma   90.00
#
_symmetry.space_group_name_H-M   'P 1'
#
loop_
_entity.id
_entity.type
_entity.pdbx_description
1 polymer ?
#
loop_
_entity_poly.entity_id
_entity_poly.type
_entity_poly.pdbx_seq_one_letter_code
_entity_poly.pdbx_strand_id
1 'polypeptide(L)'
;MYFSIGFRRTLVICSAIVTAFYAVVVHAAMDPRFELDVHTLDGPKPSLKSSPKNEKRAVRTRTNKPKEGSGSRGDIYVVKQGDHLFRILMRDYGLTNDEAEALVEEIRRENNIYDIRRLKIGQKIVIPSVPRKAAGVSRFAKPVKDTADSADNADNYPVAAAGQALRLESPVVTTKSYQEPATSVKEVWGKLIPSKGELQKPLTLKSPSFSLTLDPQRYPVFSTMDGGTILLDQDATIPPLVKSLIEEKDPAIRIVSESPANGRRFLSAMLGAAGFYSVEENFSMEFGTDPKLVVRSDFKVEKAPDSLIKQDVVLMNSGKTSLPQSLGDFLKKEGFTVYEPFASLKPFIIQTPSRQIHQITAKGQPEILDAILKALAVSYQADRNVDVFAADNNGISLSVKAERFFERDGQRFVVSRFDGDPVTYTLFRILETKGYRVVILEAKDDFRKISEKILSRLRIQGSYAQQKLWPDDTSNYSLQMSGFNLENAGIPGGALFLTNLPLDRIVRDLLNENGYNINVR
;
A
#
# COMPACT_ATOMS: atom_id res chain seq x y z
N MET A 1 -73.73 -8.22 -35.59
CA MET A 1 -72.35 -8.61 -35.92
C MET A 1 -71.74 -9.16 -34.62
N TYR A 2 -71.69 -10.47 -34.35
CA TYR A 2 -71.00 -11.62 -34.99
C TYR A 2 -69.50 -11.75 -34.66
N PHE A 3 -69.10 -12.98 -34.28
CA PHE A 3 -67.78 -13.48 -33.80
C PHE A 3 -67.32 -12.95 -32.43
N SER A 4 -67.21 -13.72 -31.33
CA SER A 4 -67.20 -15.18 -31.01
C SER A 4 -65.90 -15.97 -31.24
N ILE A 5 -65.67 -16.94 -30.33
CA ILE A 5 -64.60 -17.98 -30.22
C ILE A 5 -63.32 -17.50 -29.48
N GLY A 6 -62.80 -18.18 -28.43
CA GLY A 6 -63.34 -19.33 -27.67
C GLY A 6 -62.31 -19.98 -26.70
N PHE A 7 -62.80 -20.82 -25.76
CA PHE A 7 -62.20 -22.02 -25.09
C PHE A 7 -60.65 -22.21 -25.02
N ARG A 8 -59.98 -22.80 -24.01
CA ARG A 8 -60.28 -23.80 -22.95
C ARG A 8 -59.00 -23.93 -22.05
N ARG A 9 -58.87 -24.66 -20.92
CA ARG A 9 -59.73 -25.47 -20.02
C ARG A 9 -59.08 -25.52 -18.61
N THR A 10 -59.81 -26.02 -17.60
CA THR A 10 -59.39 -26.37 -16.23
C THR A 10 -58.36 -27.51 -16.12
N LEU A 11 -57.54 -27.48 -15.07
CA LEU A 11 -57.14 -28.70 -14.33
C LEU A 11 -57.12 -28.42 -12.82
N VAL A 12 -57.89 -29.20 -12.06
CA VAL A 12 -57.87 -29.26 -10.59
C VAL A 12 -57.52 -30.69 -10.22
N ILE A 13 -56.46 -30.89 -9.44
CA ILE A 13 -56.20 -32.16 -8.74
C ILE A 13 -55.75 -31.82 -7.32
N CYS A 14 -56.55 -32.24 -6.34
CA CYS A 14 -56.14 -32.28 -4.94
C CYS A 14 -55.25 -33.51 -4.70
N SER A 15 -54.19 -33.37 -3.90
CA SER A 15 -53.82 -34.40 -2.93
C SER A 15 -53.08 -33.76 -1.75
N ALA A 16 -53.14 -34.42 -0.60
CA ALA A 16 -52.84 -33.83 0.70
C ALA A 16 -51.60 -34.47 1.36
N ILE A 17 -50.94 -33.68 2.22
CA ILE A 17 -50.19 -34.08 3.43
C ILE A 17 -49.09 -35.15 3.26
N VAL A 18 -47.82 -34.77 3.49
CA VAL A 18 -46.97 -35.36 4.56
C VAL A 18 -46.00 -34.27 5.06
N THR A 19 -45.94 -34.10 6.38
CA THR A 19 -44.90 -33.32 7.09
C THR A 19 -43.61 -34.12 7.27
N ALA A 20 -42.45 -33.52 6.98
CA ALA A 20 -41.16 -33.98 7.48
C ALA A 20 -40.26 -32.79 7.81
N PHE A 21 -39.87 -32.66 9.09
CA PHE A 21 -38.81 -31.74 9.53
C PHE A 21 -37.46 -32.28 9.05
N TYR A 22 -36.64 -31.46 8.39
CA TYR A 22 -35.20 -31.65 8.31
C TYR A 22 -34.47 -30.33 8.52
N ALA A 23 -33.55 -30.32 9.48
CA ALA A 23 -32.65 -29.20 9.71
C ALA A 23 -31.56 -29.20 8.63
N VAL A 24 -31.36 -28.07 7.96
CA VAL A 24 -30.27 -27.91 6.99
C VAL A 24 -29.07 -27.27 7.69
N VAL A 25 -28.06 -28.08 7.96
CA VAL A 25 -26.71 -27.59 8.26
C VAL A 25 -26.04 -27.26 6.92
N VAL A 26 -25.84 -25.96 6.65
CA VAL A 26 -25.12 -25.52 5.45
C VAL A 26 -23.62 -25.75 5.64
N HIS A 27 -23.13 -26.90 5.16
CA HIS A 27 -21.70 -27.08 4.90
C HIS A 27 -21.30 -26.32 3.64
N ALA A 28 -20.11 -25.71 3.66
CA ALA A 28 -19.55 -25.03 2.50
C ALA A 28 -19.23 -26.04 1.38
N ALA A 29 -19.69 -25.77 0.17
CA ALA A 29 -19.29 -26.53 -1.02
C ALA A 29 -17.88 -26.12 -1.44
N MET A 30 -16.97 -27.09 -1.58
CA MET A 30 -15.66 -26.87 -2.22
C MET A 30 -15.74 -27.09 -3.74
N ASP A 31 -14.81 -26.47 -4.47
CA ASP A 31 -14.68 -26.51 -5.93
C ASP A 31 -14.26 -27.92 -6.42
N PRO A 32 -14.97 -28.55 -7.39
CA PRO A 32 -14.69 -29.90 -7.90
C PRO A 32 -13.42 -30.00 -8.78
N ARG A 33 -12.37 -29.23 -8.47
CA ARG A 33 -11.07 -29.22 -9.16
C ARG A 33 -9.91 -29.77 -8.31
N PHE A 34 -10.20 -30.23 -7.09
CA PHE A 34 -9.21 -30.73 -6.13
C PHE A 34 -9.54 -32.13 -5.59
N GLU A 35 -10.18 -32.99 -6.39
CA GLU A 35 -10.22 -34.43 -6.08
C GLU A 35 -8.87 -35.07 -6.43
N LEU A 36 -8.17 -35.59 -5.42
CA LEU A 36 -6.96 -36.39 -5.61
C LEU A 36 -7.33 -37.79 -6.10
N ASP A 37 -6.77 -38.21 -7.23
CA ASP A 37 -7.03 -39.52 -7.82
C ASP A 37 -6.35 -40.65 -7.00
N VAL A 38 -7.17 -41.44 -6.31
CA VAL A 38 -6.77 -42.43 -5.30
C VAL A 38 -5.97 -43.60 -5.89
N HIS A 39 -5.93 -43.74 -7.21
CA HIS A 39 -5.18 -44.80 -7.90
C HIS A 39 -3.72 -44.46 -8.24
N THR A 40 -3.18 -43.33 -7.77
CA THR A 40 -1.76 -42.94 -7.99
C THR A 40 -0.80 -43.39 -6.88
N LEU A 41 -1.25 -44.16 -5.90
CA LEU A 41 -0.45 -44.62 -4.74
C LEU A 41 -0.33 -46.15 -4.61
N ASP A 42 0.01 -46.84 -5.70
CA ASP A 42 0.52 -48.22 -5.64
C ASP A 42 1.93 -48.31 -6.25
N GLY A 43 2.93 -48.62 -5.41
CA GLY A 43 4.32 -48.72 -5.81
C GLY A 43 4.73 -50.15 -6.21
N PRO A 44 5.54 -50.36 -7.26
CA PRO A 44 5.98 -51.71 -7.64
C PRO A 44 7.13 -52.21 -6.76
N LYS A 45 6.93 -53.36 -6.10
CA LYS A 45 7.98 -54.21 -5.52
C LYS A 45 8.20 -55.48 -6.40
N PRO A 46 9.33 -56.20 -6.24
CA PRO A 46 10.14 -56.55 -7.41
C PRO A 46 10.03 -58.02 -7.86
N SER A 47 10.46 -58.29 -9.09
CA SER A 47 10.78 -59.64 -9.54
C SER A 47 12.09 -59.73 -10.37
N LEU A 48 13.05 -60.43 -9.75
CA LEU A 48 14.01 -61.40 -10.32
C LEU A 48 14.94 -61.04 -11.50
N LYS A 49 16.22 -61.34 -11.23
CA LYS A 49 17.37 -61.35 -12.14
C LYS A 49 17.16 -62.27 -13.36
N SER A 50 17.61 -61.83 -14.52
CA SER A 50 18.44 -62.69 -15.38
C SER A 50 19.48 -61.89 -16.17
N SER A 51 20.60 -62.53 -16.43
CA SER A 51 21.70 -62.16 -17.34
C SER A 51 22.30 -63.50 -17.80
N PRO A 52 23.19 -63.59 -18.82
CA PRO A 52 23.77 -62.52 -19.65
C PRO A 52 23.79 -62.85 -21.17
N LYS A 53 24.25 -61.91 -22.01
CA LYS A 53 25.40 -62.18 -22.93
C LYS A 53 25.93 -60.93 -23.65
N ASN A 54 27.25 -60.95 -23.84
CA ASN A 54 28.01 -60.09 -24.74
C ASN A 54 27.42 -60.03 -26.15
N GLU A 55 27.48 -58.86 -26.79
CA GLU A 55 28.14 -58.80 -28.10
C GLU A 55 28.93 -57.49 -28.29
N LYS A 56 30.14 -57.61 -28.84
CA LYS A 56 31.05 -56.50 -29.10
C LYS A 56 30.74 -55.92 -30.49
N ARG A 57 30.52 -54.61 -30.60
CA ARG A 57 30.81 -53.90 -31.86
C ARG A 57 31.26 -52.45 -31.63
N ALA A 58 32.58 -52.27 -31.61
CA ALA A 58 33.16 -50.98 -31.94
C ALA A 58 32.96 -50.72 -33.44
N VAL A 59 32.73 -49.47 -33.85
CA VAL A 59 33.32 -48.86 -35.07
C VAL A 59 32.95 -47.36 -35.21
N ARG A 60 34.01 -46.54 -35.25
CA ARG A 60 34.16 -45.23 -35.93
C ARG A 60 33.27 -44.05 -35.55
N THR A 61 33.86 -43.21 -34.70
CA THR A 61 33.83 -41.75 -34.80
C THR A 61 34.22 -41.26 -36.22
N ARG A 62 33.37 -40.45 -36.84
CA ARG A 62 33.69 -39.42 -37.86
C ARG A 62 32.75 -38.26 -37.54
N THR A 63 33.21 -37.16 -36.94
CA THR A 63 33.99 -36.08 -37.58
C THR A 63 33.28 -35.56 -38.84
N ASN A 64 32.36 -34.61 -38.66
CA ASN A 64 31.85 -33.75 -39.73
C ASN A 64 31.84 -32.29 -39.25
N LYS A 65 32.81 -31.53 -39.78
CA LYS A 65 32.96 -30.07 -39.75
C LYS A 65 34.01 -29.74 -40.84
N PRO A 66 34.07 -28.56 -41.47
CA PRO A 66 33.11 -27.46 -41.53
C PRO A 66 32.70 -27.05 -42.98
N LYS A 67 31.74 -26.13 -43.08
CA LYS A 67 31.72 -24.98 -44.02
C LYS A 67 30.61 -24.03 -43.51
N GLU A 68 30.95 -23.00 -42.73
CA GLU A 68 31.30 -21.66 -43.22
C GLU A 68 30.14 -20.96 -43.98
N GLY A 69 29.19 -20.47 -43.18
CA GLY A 69 28.55 -19.18 -43.43
C GLY A 69 29.06 -18.20 -42.36
N SER A 70 29.39 -16.98 -42.76
CA SER A 70 30.01 -15.97 -41.89
C SER A 70 29.00 -15.36 -40.91
N GLY A 71 29.28 -15.49 -39.60
CA GLY A 71 28.55 -14.82 -38.52
C GLY A 71 29.42 -14.78 -37.27
N SER A 72 29.65 -13.58 -36.73
CA SER A 72 30.54 -13.34 -35.58
C SER A 72 30.04 -14.01 -34.31
N ARG A 73 30.84 -14.89 -33.71
CA ARG A 73 30.54 -15.48 -32.40
C ARG A 73 30.78 -14.45 -31.29
N GLY A 74 29.73 -14.13 -30.55
CA GLY A 74 29.81 -13.33 -29.35
C GLY A 74 30.50 -14.02 -28.16
N ASP A 75 30.96 -13.22 -27.21
CA ASP A 75 31.51 -13.67 -25.92
C ASP A 75 30.38 -14.06 -24.97
N ILE A 76 30.58 -15.13 -24.17
CA ILE A 76 29.57 -15.60 -23.20
C ILE A 76 29.90 -15.05 -21.81
N TYR A 77 29.02 -14.19 -21.28
CA TYR A 77 29.12 -13.62 -19.95
C TYR A 77 28.12 -14.29 -18.97
N VAL A 78 28.48 -14.38 -17.68
CA VAL A 78 27.62 -14.91 -16.61
C VAL A 78 27.24 -13.78 -15.66
N VAL A 79 25.94 -13.49 -15.57
CA VAL A 79 25.37 -12.38 -14.79
C VAL A 79 25.64 -12.55 -13.30
N LYS A 80 26.23 -11.53 -12.66
CA LYS A 80 26.48 -11.46 -11.21
C LYS A 80 25.41 -10.62 -10.51
N GLN A 81 25.36 -10.67 -9.18
CA GLN A 81 24.45 -9.86 -8.38
C GLN A 81 24.70 -8.36 -8.59
N GLY A 82 23.66 -7.60 -8.93
CA GLY A 82 23.75 -6.16 -9.22
C GLY A 82 24.28 -5.79 -10.61
N ASP A 83 24.51 -6.77 -11.49
CA ASP A 83 24.75 -6.51 -12.92
C ASP A 83 23.43 -6.19 -13.64
N HIS A 84 23.46 -5.15 -14.48
CA HIS A 84 22.46 -4.86 -15.49
C HIS A 84 23.18 -4.66 -16.83
N LEU A 85 22.49 -4.78 -17.96
CA LEU A 85 23.16 -4.96 -19.26
C LEU A 85 24.13 -3.82 -19.61
N PHE A 86 23.73 -2.57 -19.40
CA PHE A 86 24.61 -1.40 -19.56
C PHE A 86 25.86 -1.48 -18.67
N ARG A 87 25.75 -1.89 -17.41
CA ARG A 87 26.89 -2.02 -16.49
C ARG A 87 27.90 -3.06 -16.96
N ILE A 88 27.43 -4.17 -17.53
CA ILE A 88 28.31 -5.22 -18.10
C ILE A 88 29.04 -4.66 -19.32
N LEU A 89 28.32 -4.01 -20.25
CA LEU A 89 28.88 -3.43 -21.47
C LEU A 89 29.89 -2.30 -21.19
N MET A 90 29.59 -1.42 -20.24
CA MET A 90 30.49 -0.33 -19.84
C MET A 90 31.70 -0.84 -19.05
N ARG A 91 31.51 -1.75 -18.08
CA ARG A 91 32.59 -2.23 -17.20
C ARG A 91 33.55 -3.20 -17.90
N ASP A 92 33.01 -4.18 -18.61
CA ASP A 92 33.80 -5.31 -19.13
C ASP A 92 34.15 -5.18 -20.62
N TYR A 93 33.45 -4.31 -21.36
CA TYR A 93 33.71 -4.03 -22.78
C TYR A 93 34.12 -2.57 -23.05
N GLY A 94 34.09 -1.69 -22.03
CA GLY A 94 34.59 -0.31 -22.13
C GLY A 94 33.77 0.62 -23.01
N LEU A 95 32.50 0.26 -23.28
CA LEU A 95 31.63 1.00 -24.19
C LEU A 95 31.15 2.32 -23.60
N THR A 96 30.98 3.32 -24.47
CA THR A 96 30.22 4.54 -24.14
C THR A 96 28.71 4.24 -24.08
N ASN A 97 27.94 5.16 -23.49
CA ASN A 97 26.50 4.96 -23.31
C ASN A 97 25.75 4.77 -24.65
N ASP A 98 26.12 5.56 -25.65
CA ASP A 98 25.50 5.56 -26.99
C ASP A 98 25.85 4.27 -27.76
N GLU A 99 27.09 3.78 -27.63
CA GLU A 99 27.51 2.49 -28.19
C GLU A 99 26.82 1.31 -27.48
N ALA A 100 26.61 1.41 -26.17
CA ALA A 100 25.91 0.39 -25.39
C ALA A 100 24.41 0.33 -25.75
N GLU A 101 23.75 1.46 -25.94
CA GLU A 101 22.33 1.53 -26.34
C GLU A 101 22.09 0.87 -27.71
N ALA A 102 22.97 1.09 -28.68
CA ALA A 102 22.92 0.42 -29.99
C ALA A 102 23.06 -1.11 -29.90
N LEU A 103 23.93 -1.61 -29.01
CA LEU A 103 24.15 -3.04 -28.78
C LEU A 103 23.06 -3.72 -27.94
N VAL A 104 22.33 -2.97 -27.11
CA VAL A 104 21.30 -3.52 -26.23
C VAL A 104 20.16 -4.19 -27.01
N GLU A 105 19.67 -3.59 -28.09
CA GLU A 105 18.60 -4.20 -28.90
C GLU A 105 19.05 -5.49 -29.61
N GLU A 106 20.32 -5.56 -30.05
CA GLU A 106 20.88 -6.77 -30.62
C GLU A 106 21.03 -7.89 -29.57
N ILE A 107 21.53 -7.56 -28.38
CA ILE A 107 21.68 -8.52 -27.27
C ILE A 107 20.31 -9.03 -26.78
N ARG A 108 19.28 -8.17 -26.73
CA ARG A 108 17.91 -8.58 -26.40
C ARG A 108 17.37 -9.63 -27.37
N ARG A 109 17.57 -9.41 -28.68
CA ARG A 109 17.16 -10.33 -29.75
C ARG A 109 17.93 -11.65 -29.70
N GLU A 110 19.25 -11.59 -29.50
CA GLU A 110 20.12 -12.78 -29.49
C GLU A 110 19.87 -13.68 -28.25
N ASN A 111 19.37 -13.13 -27.14
CA ASN A 111 19.24 -13.82 -25.85
C ASN A 111 17.80 -13.94 -25.32
N ASN A 112 16.78 -13.51 -26.06
CA ASN A 112 15.38 -13.46 -25.62
C ASN A 112 15.17 -12.75 -24.27
N ILE A 113 15.83 -11.60 -24.08
CA ILE A 113 15.76 -10.81 -22.83
C ILE A 113 14.66 -9.75 -22.93
N TYR A 114 13.54 -9.98 -22.25
CA TYR A 114 12.40 -9.06 -22.22
C TYR A 114 12.68 -7.78 -21.41
N ASP A 115 13.37 -7.88 -20.27
CA ASP A 115 13.74 -6.76 -19.39
C ASP A 115 15.25 -6.71 -19.14
N ILE A 116 15.90 -5.66 -19.68
CA ILE A 116 17.34 -5.39 -19.59
C ILE A 116 17.81 -4.90 -18.21
N ARG A 117 16.87 -4.51 -17.34
CA ARG A 117 17.13 -4.04 -15.96
C ARG A 117 16.99 -5.15 -14.92
N ARG A 118 16.48 -6.33 -15.30
CA ARG A 118 16.22 -7.48 -14.42
C ARG A 118 16.83 -8.78 -14.95
N LEU A 119 18.14 -8.77 -15.18
CA LEU A 119 18.91 -9.98 -15.49
C LEU A 119 18.94 -10.91 -14.26
N LYS A 120 18.75 -12.22 -14.46
CA LYS A 120 18.79 -13.21 -13.36
C LYS A 120 20.24 -13.58 -13.04
N ILE A 121 20.57 -13.66 -11.76
CA ILE A 121 21.91 -14.06 -11.30
C ILE A 121 22.21 -15.49 -11.80
N GLY A 122 23.40 -15.70 -12.37
CA GLY A 122 23.80 -16.97 -13.00
C GLY A 122 23.32 -17.17 -14.44
N GLN A 123 22.52 -16.25 -14.99
CA GLN A 123 22.12 -16.29 -16.40
C GLN A 123 23.34 -16.14 -17.32
N LYS A 124 23.44 -16.98 -18.34
CA LYS A 124 24.43 -16.85 -19.43
C LYS A 124 23.85 -15.97 -20.52
N ILE A 125 24.59 -14.94 -20.92
CA ILE A 125 24.26 -14.04 -22.03
C ILE A 125 25.38 -14.06 -23.07
N VAL A 126 25.00 -14.05 -24.34
CA VAL A 126 25.90 -13.92 -25.50
C VAL A 126 25.97 -12.44 -25.88
N ILE A 127 27.16 -11.86 -25.83
CA ILE A 127 27.41 -10.46 -26.20
C ILE A 127 28.11 -10.46 -27.57
N PRO A 128 27.53 -9.86 -28.63
CA PRO A 128 28.15 -9.78 -29.95
C PRO A 128 29.58 -9.22 -29.90
N SER A 129 30.45 -9.61 -30.84
CA SER A 129 31.86 -9.20 -30.82
C SER A 129 32.02 -7.68 -31.00
N VAL A 130 32.25 -6.98 -29.89
CA VAL A 130 32.56 -5.55 -29.86
C VAL A 130 34.06 -5.32 -30.12
N PRO A 131 34.47 -4.39 -31.00
CA PRO A 131 35.88 -4.12 -31.25
C PRO A 131 36.55 -3.44 -30.03
N ARG A 132 37.25 -4.23 -29.20
CA ARG A 132 38.06 -3.71 -28.09
C ARG A 132 39.11 -2.71 -28.58
N LYS A 133 39.02 -1.45 -28.16
CA LYS A 133 40.13 -0.50 -28.25
C LYS A 133 41.25 -0.97 -27.30
N ALA A 134 42.40 -1.33 -27.87
CA ALA A 134 43.55 -1.81 -27.10
C ALA A 134 44.12 -0.71 -26.19
N ALA A 135 44.74 -1.12 -25.07
CA ALA A 135 45.23 -0.23 -24.03
C ALA A 135 46.26 0.78 -24.55
N GLY A 136 45.93 2.07 -24.46
CA GLY A 136 46.80 3.19 -24.83
C GLY A 136 47.58 3.72 -23.63
N VAL A 137 48.90 3.51 -23.64
CA VAL A 137 49.85 4.08 -22.65
C VAL A 137 49.77 5.61 -22.66
N SER A 138 49.29 6.21 -21.57
CA SER A 138 49.22 7.67 -21.45
C SER A 138 50.60 8.27 -21.16
N ARG A 139 51.20 8.88 -22.20
CA ARG A 139 52.42 9.68 -22.08
C ARG A 139 52.06 11.12 -21.71
N PHE A 140 52.38 11.55 -20.51
CA PHE A 140 52.51 12.98 -20.19
C PHE A 140 53.86 13.24 -19.50
N ALA A 141 54.87 13.49 -20.33
CA ALA A 141 56.14 14.04 -19.90
C ALA A 141 56.73 14.87 -21.05
N LYS A 142 56.70 16.20 -20.92
CA LYS A 142 57.74 17.12 -21.38
C LYS A 142 57.66 18.42 -20.56
N PRO A 143 58.78 19.16 -20.41
CA PRO A 143 59.03 19.91 -19.19
C PRO A 143 58.90 21.43 -19.37
N VAL A 144 58.70 22.13 -18.25
CA VAL A 144 58.94 23.58 -18.16
C VAL A 144 60.39 23.80 -17.73
N LYS A 145 61.04 24.77 -18.36
CA LYS A 145 62.47 25.05 -18.30
C LYS A 145 62.78 26.07 -17.21
N ASP A 146 64.01 26.01 -16.72
CA ASP A 146 64.56 26.85 -15.66
C ASP A 146 64.49 28.36 -15.95
N THR A 147 64.27 29.13 -14.88
CA THR A 147 65.03 30.36 -14.61
C THR A 147 65.37 30.37 -13.13
N ALA A 148 66.67 30.35 -12.83
CA ALA A 148 67.20 30.56 -11.49
C ALA A 148 67.48 32.04 -11.27
N ASP A 149 67.46 32.50 -10.02
CA ASP A 149 68.56 33.29 -9.49
C ASP A 149 68.56 33.35 -7.96
N SER A 150 69.77 33.22 -7.38
CA SER A 150 70.20 33.54 -6.00
C SER A 150 69.42 32.97 -4.80
N ALA A 151 70.02 32.55 -3.67
CA ALA A 151 71.33 32.06 -3.23
C ALA A 151 71.28 32.09 -1.67
N ASP A 152 72.12 31.31 -1.01
CA ASP A 152 72.47 31.38 0.43
C ASP A 152 71.36 31.15 1.49
N ASN A 153 71.25 29.90 1.95
CA ASN A 153 72.00 29.46 3.16
C ASN A 153 71.88 27.96 3.41
N ALA A 154 72.88 27.41 4.12
CA ALA A 154 73.00 25.98 4.45
C ALA A 154 72.42 25.61 5.83
N ASP A 155 72.50 24.31 6.14
CA ASP A 155 72.39 23.70 7.48
C ASP A 155 71.01 23.61 8.17
N ASN A 156 70.23 22.58 7.82
CA ASN A 156 70.04 21.40 8.69
C ASN A 156 69.05 20.37 8.10
N TYR A 157 69.45 19.10 8.07
CA TYR A 157 68.51 17.99 8.16
C TYR A 157 68.43 17.53 9.62
N PRO A 158 67.23 17.17 10.09
CA PRO A 158 67.10 15.80 10.57
C PRO A 158 66.01 15.02 9.82
N VAL A 159 66.32 13.75 9.55
CA VAL A 159 65.39 12.79 8.96
C VAL A 159 64.33 12.42 10.00
N ALA A 160 63.06 12.74 9.73
CA ALA A 160 61.92 12.27 10.51
C ALA A 160 60.88 11.64 9.57
N ALA A 161 60.69 10.32 9.68
CA ALA A 161 59.68 9.59 8.94
C ALA A 161 58.27 9.90 9.50
N ALA A 162 57.66 10.97 9.00
CA ALA A 162 56.28 11.31 9.31
C ALA A 162 55.33 10.62 8.32
N GLY A 163 54.64 9.57 8.78
CA GLY A 163 53.49 9.04 8.05
C GLY A 163 52.42 10.12 7.94
N GLN A 164 52.12 10.57 6.72
CA GLN A 164 51.13 11.61 6.47
C GLN A 164 49.72 11.08 6.80
N ALA A 165 49.22 11.45 7.98
CA ALA A 165 47.82 11.27 8.31
C ALA A 165 46.99 12.18 7.39
N LEU A 166 46.19 11.59 6.51
CA LEU A 166 45.26 12.31 5.65
C LEU A 166 44.12 12.90 6.49
N ARG A 167 44.33 14.12 7.00
CA ARG A 167 43.29 14.94 7.61
C ARG A 167 42.53 15.68 6.53
N LEU A 168 41.27 15.29 6.33
CA LEU A 168 40.28 16.05 5.56
C LEU A 168 39.81 17.26 6.36
N GLU A 169 40.66 18.28 6.48
CA GLU A 169 40.17 19.62 6.82
C GLU A 169 39.46 20.21 5.59
N SER A 170 38.32 20.86 5.81
CA SER A 170 37.40 21.30 4.76
C SER A 170 36.71 22.60 5.17
N PRO A 171 36.28 23.44 4.22
CA PRO A 171 35.86 24.81 4.51
C PRO A 171 34.59 24.88 5.35
N VAL A 172 34.45 25.99 6.08
CA VAL A 172 33.33 26.28 6.98
C VAL A 172 32.04 26.48 6.18
N VAL A 173 31.26 25.41 6.01
CA VAL A 173 29.85 25.48 5.63
C VAL A 173 29.03 25.56 6.91
N THR A 174 28.14 26.56 7.03
CA THR A 174 27.29 26.76 8.21
C THR A 174 26.23 25.66 8.34
N THR A 175 26.52 24.66 9.19
CA THR A 175 25.81 23.38 9.34
C THR A 175 24.46 23.40 10.09
N LYS A 176 23.93 24.57 10.46
CA LYS A 176 22.80 24.66 11.42
C LYS A 176 21.47 24.08 10.95
N SER A 177 21.23 23.92 9.64
CA SER A 177 19.93 23.45 9.11
C SER A 177 19.80 21.94 8.90
N TYR A 178 20.89 21.16 9.01
CA TYR A 178 20.91 19.73 8.68
C TYR A 178 21.05 18.80 9.89
N GLN A 179 21.32 19.34 11.09
CA GLN A 179 21.53 18.53 12.30
C GLN A 179 20.23 17.97 12.92
N GLU A 180 19.08 18.62 12.72
CA GLU A 180 17.81 18.17 13.29
C GLU A 180 17.33 16.82 12.71
N PRO A 181 17.21 16.60 11.38
CA PRO A 181 16.72 15.32 10.84
C PRO A 181 17.62 14.14 11.22
N ALA A 182 18.94 14.35 11.24
CA ALA A 182 19.91 13.33 11.63
C ALA A 182 19.79 12.94 13.12
N THR A 183 19.42 13.90 13.98
CA THR A 183 19.20 13.66 15.42
C THR A 183 17.90 12.90 15.67
N SER A 184 16.79 13.27 15.02
CA SER A 184 15.51 12.53 15.12
C SER A 184 15.62 11.10 14.59
N VAL A 185 16.33 10.90 13.47
CA VAL A 185 16.64 9.56 12.96
C VAL A 185 17.45 8.76 13.97
N LYS A 186 18.46 9.35 14.62
CA LYS A 186 19.30 8.67 15.61
C LYS A 186 18.51 8.22 16.85
N GLU A 187 17.56 9.03 17.31
CA GLU A 187 16.68 8.65 18.43
C GLU A 187 15.78 7.46 18.06
N VAL A 188 15.15 7.50 16.88
CA VAL A 188 14.33 6.40 16.36
C VAL A 188 15.17 5.14 16.13
N TRP A 189 16.38 5.29 15.58
CA TRP A 189 17.30 4.17 15.33
C TRP A 189 17.73 3.46 16.63
N GLY A 190 17.99 4.21 17.70
CA GLY A 190 18.31 3.64 19.01
C GLY A 190 17.16 2.85 19.65
N LYS A 191 15.90 3.16 19.29
CA LYS A 191 14.70 2.40 19.70
C LYS A 191 14.50 1.13 18.85
N LEU A 192 14.95 1.15 17.60
CA LEU A 192 14.88 0.01 16.67
C LEU A 192 15.98 -1.03 16.92
N ILE A 193 17.21 -0.55 17.11
CA ILE A 193 18.41 -1.36 17.31
C ILE A 193 19.08 -0.88 18.61
N PRO A 194 18.82 -1.56 19.75
CA PRO A 194 19.40 -1.21 21.04
C PRO A 194 20.93 -1.19 20.98
N SER A 195 21.50 0.02 21.01
CA SER A 195 22.92 0.24 20.80
C SER A 195 23.74 -0.25 21.99
N LYS A 196 24.70 -1.16 21.75
CA LYS A 196 25.65 -1.64 22.77
C LYS A 196 26.74 -0.58 23.09
N GLY A 197 26.35 0.55 23.66
CA GLY A 197 27.19 1.46 24.45
C GLY A 197 28.36 2.22 23.79
N GLU A 198 28.92 1.79 22.65
CA GLU A 198 30.25 2.26 22.19
C GLU A 198 30.26 3.28 21.02
N LEU A 199 29.10 3.60 20.44
CA LEU A 199 28.93 4.39 19.19
C LEU A 199 29.38 5.87 19.22
N GLN A 200 30.10 6.34 20.24
CA GLN A 200 30.59 7.73 20.33
C GLN A 200 32.11 7.89 20.16
N LYS A 201 32.86 6.81 19.98
CA LYS A 201 34.30 6.89 19.68
C LYS A 201 34.51 7.29 18.21
N PRO A 202 35.38 8.26 17.87
CA PRO A 202 35.69 8.62 16.49
C PRO A 202 36.22 7.42 15.71
N LEU A 203 35.59 7.09 14.57
CA LEU A 203 36.05 5.99 13.72
C LEU A 203 37.48 6.29 13.26
N THR A 204 38.43 5.47 13.72
CA THR A 204 39.86 5.68 13.51
C THR A 204 40.47 4.42 12.93
N LEU A 205 40.63 4.40 11.61
CA LEU A 205 41.27 3.31 10.87
C LEU A 205 42.77 3.57 10.82
N LYS A 206 43.54 2.76 11.54
CA LYS A 206 45.01 2.78 11.52
C LYS A 206 45.55 1.61 10.72
N SER A 207 46.49 1.89 9.83
CA SER A 207 47.31 0.89 9.15
C SER A 207 48.78 1.33 9.19
N PRO A 208 49.74 0.46 8.81
CA PRO A 208 51.15 0.84 8.72
C PRO A 208 51.44 1.97 7.71
N SER A 209 50.53 2.22 6.75
CA SER A 209 50.73 3.20 5.66
C SER A 209 49.84 4.44 5.75
N PHE A 210 48.77 4.44 6.55
CA PHE A 210 47.90 5.60 6.75
C PHE A 210 47.13 5.54 8.08
N SER A 211 46.72 6.71 8.57
CA SER A 211 45.71 6.86 9.63
C SER A 211 44.58 7.73 9.10
N LEU A 212 43.36 7.19 9.07
CA LEU A 212 42.13 7.91 8.75
C LEU A 212 41.30 8.08 10.03
N THR A 213 40.89 9.31 10.32
CA THR A 213 39.98 9.63 11.42
C THR A 213 38.82 10.42 10.87
N LEU A 214 37.60 9.98 11.18
CA LEU A 214 36.37 10.66 10.79
C LEU A 214 35.78 11.41 11.98
N ASP A 215 35.29 12.63 11.73
CA ASP A 215 34.54 13.41 12.71
C ASP A 215 33.12 12.82 12.90
N PRO A 216 32.75 12.33 14.09
CA PRO A 216 31.44 11.74 14.35
C PRO A 216 30.28 12.75 14.33
N GLN A 217 30.55 14.07 14.33
CA GLN A 217 29.51 15.10 14.12
C GLN A 217 29.13 15.22 12.65
N ARG A 218 30.12 15.13 11.74
CA ARG A 218 29.91 15.21 10.29
C ARG A 218 29.52 13.88 9.67
N TYR A 219 30.08 12.78 10.18
CA TYR A 219 29.82 11.41 9.72
C TYR A 219 29.26 10.56 10.86
N PRO A 220 27.98 10.73 11.23
CA PRO A 220 27.38 9.98 12.32
C PRO A 220 27.32 8.48 12.02
N VAL A 221 27.41 7.70 13.09
CA VAL A 221 27.60 6.24 13.06
C VAL A 221 26.42 5.56 13.75
N PHE A 222 25.92 4.47 13.16
CA PHE A 222 24.75 3.71 13.62
C PHE A 222 25.05 2.21 13.65
N SER A 223 24.55 1.46 14.65
CA SER A 223 24.65 0.00 14.66
C SER A 223 23.66 -0.66 13.68
N THR A 224 24.03 -1.83 13.16
CA THR A 224 23.14 -2.72 12.39
C THR A 224 22.69 -3.93 13.22
N MET A 225 21.65 -4.64 12.77
CA MET A 225 21.13 -5.84 13.45
C MET A 225 22.12 -7.01 13.44
N ASP A 226 22.93 -7.11 12.39
CA ASP A 226 23.97 -8.13 12.21
C ASP A 226 25.31 -7.79 12.90
N GLY A 227 25.34 -6.73 13.74
CA GLY A 227 26.49 -6.35 14.54
C GLY A 227 27.55 -5.51 13.82
N GLY A 228 27.30 -5.17 12.55
CA GLY A 228 28.05 -4.19 11.79
C GLY A 228 27.64 -2.75 12.09
N THR A 229 28.07 -1.84 11.21
CA THR A 229 28.01 -0.40 11.42
C THR A 229 27.64 0.33 10.13
N ILE A 230 26.72 1.30 10.19
CA ILE A 230 26.46 2.25 9.11
C ILE A 230 27.22 3.55 9.40
N LEU A 231 28.02 3.98 8.45
CA LEU A 231 28.63 5.31 8.39
C LEU A 231 27.81 6.19 7.45
N LEU A 232 27.31 7.32 7.93
CA LEU A 232 26.43 8.19 7.15
C LEU A 232 27.18 9.43 6.61
N ASP A 233 27.26 9.53 5.28
CA ASP A 233 27.88 10.61 4.49
C ASP A 233 26.80 11.44 3.79
N GLN A 234 26.05 12.23 4.56
CA GLN A 234 24.80 12.90 4.14
C GLN A 234 24.96 13.84 2.92
N ASP A 235 26.16 14.40 2.76
CA ASP A 235 26.51 15.37 1.71
C ASP A 235 27.32 14.71 0.57
N ALA A 236 27.48 13.39 0.58
CA ALA A 236 28.32 12.62 -0.36
C ALA A 236 29.78 13.13 -0.45
N THR A 237 30.32 13.62 0.67
CA THR A 237 31.62 14.31 0.76
C THR A 237 32.83 13.39 0.94
N ILE A 238 32.64 12.12 1.28
CA ILE A 238 33.75 11.16 1.35
C ILE A 238 34.15 10.76 -0.10
N PRO A 239 35.41 10.94 -0.53
CA PRO A 239 35.84 10.57 -1.88
C PRO A 239 35.70 9.05 -2.14
N PRO A 240 35.37 8.61 -3.38
CA PRO A 240 35.13 7.19 -3.68
C PRO A 240 36.29 6.26 -3.27
N LEU A 241 37.54 6.70 -3.46
CA LEU A 241 38.72 5.94 -3.05
C LEU A 241 38.79 5.72 -1.53
N VAL A 242 38.34 6.71 -0.74
CA VAL A 242 38.30 6.63 0.73
C VAL A 242 37.15 5.71 1.17
N LYS A 243 36.02 5.69 0.46
CA LYS A 243 34.92 4.73 0.70
C LYS A 243 35.39 3.29 0.53
N SER A 244 36.02 2.97 -0.61
CA SER A 244 36.57 1.64 -0.85
C SER A 244 37.65 1.25 0.17
N LEU A 245 38.47 2.21 0.63
CA LEU A 245 39.50 1.96 1.65
C LEU A 245 38.90 1.65 3.04
N ILE A 246 37.78 2.28 3.40
CA ILE A 246 37.03 1.97 4.62
C ILE A 246 36.44 0.56 4.53
N GLU A 247 35.71 0.26 3.45
CA GLU A 247 35.02 -1.01 3.23
C GLU A 247 35.99 -2.21 3.06
N GLU A 248 37.20 -1.99 2.50
CA GLU A 248 38.25 -3.01 2.41
C GLU A 248 38.88 -3.32 3.79
N LYS A 249 39.01 -2.30 4.65
CA LYS A 249 39.64 -2.46 5.97
C LYS A 249 38.68 -2.97 7.03
N ASP A 250 37.41 -2.61 6.94
CA ASP A 250 36.35 -3.14 7.79
C ASP A 250 35.08 -3.40 6.96
N PRO A 251 34.91 -4.63 6.44
CA PRO A 251 33.72 -5.04 5.68
C PRO A 251 32.41 -5.00 6.48
N ALA A 252 32.46 -4.80 7.80
CA ALA A 252 31.27 -4.59 8.62
C ALA A 252 30.77 -3.13 8.58
N ILE A 253 31.56 -2.21 8.01
CA ILE A 253 31.17 -0.80 7.80
C ILE A 253 30.49 -0.65 6.44
N ARG A 254 29.26 -0.14 6.45
CA ARG A 254 28.44 0.17 5.28
C ARG A 254 28.29 1.67 5.15
N ILE A 255 28.60 2.25 3.99
CA ILE A 255 28.53 3.69 3.81
C ILE A 255 27.20 4.07 3.11
N VAL A 256 26.35 4.82 3.82
CA VAL A 256 25.14 5.42 3.25
C VAL A 256 25.46 6.86 2.86
N SER A 257 25.12 7.27 1.64
CA SER A 257 25.39 8.64 1.14
C SER A 257 24.13 9.38 0.64
N GLU A 258 22.95 8.88 1.01
CA GLU A 258 21.70 9.58 0.74
C GLU A 258 21.49 10.73 1.73
N SER A 259 20.93 11.84 1.25
CA SER A 259 20.66 13.03 2.07
C SER A 259 19.29 12.92 2.76
N PRO A 260 19.17 13.27 4.06
CA PRO A 260 17.88 13.33 4.77
C PRO A 260 16.84 14.26 4.14
N ALA A 261 17.23 15.16 3.22
CA ALA A 261 16.32 15.99 2.45
C ALA A 261 15.31 15.15 1.62
N ASN A 262 15.70 13.95 1.18
CA ASN A 262 14.78 12.95 0.62
C ASN A 262 14.59 11.82 1.63
N GLY A 263 13.79 12.10 2.67
CA GLY A 263 13.56 11.18 3.80
C GLY A 263 13.21 9.74 3.39
N ARG A 264 12.47 9.55 2.28
CA ARG A 264 12.14 8.21 1.78
C ARG A 264 13.35 7.46 1.24
N ARG A 265 14.14 8.06 0.35
CA ARG A 265 15.37 7.42 -0.18
C ARG A 265 16.40 7.19 0.91
N PHE A 266 16.54 8.18 1.79
CA PHE A 266 17.39 8.09 2.97
C PHE A 266 17.02 6.88 3.85
N LEU A 267 15.74 6.72 4.21
CA LEU A 267 15.32 5.57 5.02
C LEU A 267 15.45 4.24 4.27
N SER A 268 15.13 4.18 2.97
CA SER A 268 15.36 2.98 2.15
C SER A 268 16.84 2.54 2.18
N ALA A 269 17.77 3.47 1.99
CA ALA A 269 19.21 3.19 2.05
C ALA A 269 19.69 2.79 3.46
N MET A 270 19.21 3.48 4.51
CA MET A 270 19.51 3.13 5.90
C MET A 270 19.00 1.73 6.26
N LEU A 271 17.73 1.43 5.98
CA LEU A 271 17.10 0.13 6.27
C LEU A 271 17.74 -1.01 5.47
N GLY A 272 18.07 -0.78 4.20
CA GLY A 272 18.79 -1.74 3.35
C GLY A 272 20.20 -2.06 3.86
N ALA A 273 20.89 -1.07 4.47
CA ALA A 273 22.20 -1.27 5.08
C ALA A 273 22.13 -1.87 6.51
N ALA A 274 20.94 -1.93 7.13
CA ALA A 274 20.78 -2.26 8.55
C ALA A 274 20.80 -3.75 8.91
N GLY A 275 20.84 -4.65 7.92
CA GLY A 275 20.90 -6.10 8.17
C GLY A 275 19.65 -6.69 8.83
N PHE A 276 18.47 -6.07 8.66
CA PHE A 276 17.19 -6.64 9.09
C PHE A 276 16.88 -7.95 8.32
N TYR A 277 16.03 -8.80 8.90
CA TYR A 277 15.61 -10.05 8.26
C TYR A 277 14.78 -9.80 6.99
N SER A 278 13.85 -8.85 7.04
CA SER A 278 13.07 -8.42 5.88
C SER A 278 12.73 -6.93 5.97
N VAL A 279 12.76 -6.26 4.82
CA VAL A 279 12.31 -4.87 4.63
C VAL A 279 11.46 -4.83 3.36
N GLU A 280 10.20 -4.45 3.50
CA GLU A 280 9.21 -4.37 2.41
C GLU A 280 8.78 -2.91 2.21
N GLU A 281 8.91 -2.38 0.99
CA GLU A 281 8.50 -1.00 0.67
C GLU A 281 7.04 -0.91 0.21
N ASN A 282 6.37 0.20 0.53
CA ASN A 282 4.96 0.49 0.19
C ASN A 282 3.98 -0.53 0.79
N PHE A 283 4.25 -0.98 2.01
CA PHE A 283 3.39 -1.93 2.71
C PHE A 283 2.00 -1.33 2.93
N SER A 284 0.96 -2.14 2.70
CA SER A 284 -0.43 -1.76 2.89
C SER A 284 -1.19 -2.88 3.57
N MET A 285 -2.06 -2.54 4.51
CA MET A 285 -2.84 -3.48 5.30
C MET A 285 -4.27 -2.97 5.50
N GLU A 286 -5.20 -3.90 5.69
CA GLU A 286 -6.63 -3.62 5.77
C GLU A 286 -7.22 -4.19 7.05
N PHE A 287 -8.01 -3.38 7.75
CA PHE A 287 -8.72 -3.74 8.98
C PHE A 287 -10.23 -3.55 8.77
N GLY A 288 -11.00 -4.59 9.12
CA GLY A 288 -12.44 -4.62 8.88
C GLY A 288 -12.82 -4.80 7.40
N THR A 289 -14.09 -5.16 7.17
CA THR A 289 -14.67 -5.28 5.83
C THR A 289 -15.59 -4.10 5.50
N ASP A 290 -16.40 -3.69 6.47
CA ASP A 290 -17.25 -2.50 6.40
C ASP A 290 -17.70 -2.08 7.83
N PRO A 291 -17.17 -0.98 8.42
CA PRO A 291 -16.15 -0.09 7.88
C PRO A 291 -14.82 -0.79 7.55
N LYS A 292 -14.14 -0.29 6.52
CA LYS A 292 -12.83 -0.73 6.04
C LYS A 292 -11.80 0.37 6.26
N LEU A 293 -10.87 0.13 7.17
CA LEU A 293 -9.72 0.99 7.42
C LEU A 293 -8.50 0.41 6.68
N VAL A 294 -7.93 1.17 5.75
CA VAL A 294 -6.67 0.81 5.07
C VAL A 294 -5.56 1.67 5.65
N VAL A 295 -4.48 1.04 6.13
CA VAL A 295 -3.26 1.71 6.59
C VAL A 295 -2.14 1.42 5.62
N ARG A 296 -1.34 2.44 5.31
CA ARG A 296 -0.19 2.38 4.39
C ARG A 296 1.05 2.81 5.16
N SER A 297 2.18 2.18 4.86
CA SER A 297 3.49 2.55 5.40
C SER A 297 4.52 2.56 4.29
N ASP A 298 5.47 3.49 4.35
CA ASP A 298 6.58 3.51 3.38
C ASP A 298 7.41 2.22 3.50
N PHE A 299 7.61 1.71 4.73
CA PHE A 299 8.37 0.50 5.00
C PHE A 299 7.72 -0.37 6.10
N LYS A 300 7.69 -1.68 5.88
CA LYS A 300 7.53 -2.69 6.93
C LYS A 300 8.88 -3.35 7.18
N VAL A 301 9.29 -3.44 8.44
CA VAL A 301 10.58 -3.98 8.88
C VAL A 301 10.36 -5.14 9.85
N GLU A 302 10.93 -6.30 9.53
CA GLU A 302 10.94 -7.49 10.36
C GLU A 302 12.37 -7.73 10.85
N LYS A 303 12.57 -7.72 12.18
CA LYS A 303 13.90 -7.79 12.80
C LYS A 303 14.49 -9.20 12.76
N ALA A 304 13.64 -10.21 12.88
CA ALA A 304 14.02 -11.62 12.95
C ALA A 304 12.97 -12.49 12.21
N PRO A 305 13.29 -13.75 11.87
CA PRO A 305 12.36 -14.66 11.18
C PRO A 305 11.04 -14.91 11.95
N ASP A 306 11.05 -14.69 13.27
CA ASP A 306 9.90 -14.86 14.15
C ASP A 306 9.21 -13.53 14.54
N SER A 307 9.61 -12.39 13.96
CA SER A 307 8.98 -11.08 14.20
C SER A 307 7.47 -11.09 13.97
N LEU A 308 7.00 -11.78 12.93
CA LEU A 308 5.56 -11.93 12.63
C LEU A 308 4.82 -12.73 13.72
N ILE A 309 5.43 -13.82 14.22
CA ILE A 309 4.84 -14.68 15.25
C ILE A 309 4.85 -13.97 16.62
N LYS A 310 5.89 -13.18 16.89
CA LYS A 310 6.07 -12.41 18.13
C LYS A 310 5.34 -11.07 18.17
N GLN A 311 4.66 -10.68 17.08
CA GLN A 311 4.02 -9.35 16.97
C GLN A 311 5.03 -8.20 17.23
N ASP A 312 6.26 -8.36 16.74
CA ASP A 312 7.32 -7.34 16.73
C ASP A 312 7.66 -6.94 15.29
N VAL A 313 6.64 -6.41 14.61
CA VAL A 313 6.75 -5.82 13.27
C VAL A 313 6.81 -4.31 13.42
N VAL A 314 7.75 -3.70 12.70
CA VAL A 314 7.91 -2.25 12.66
C VAL A 314 7.31 -1.70 11.38
N LEU A 315 6.54 -0.62 11.51
CA LEU A 315 6.09 0.22 10.39
C LEU A 315 6.86 1.55 10.46
N MET A 316 7.38 2.02 9.33
CA MET A 316 8.16 3.26 9.28
C MET A 316 7.70 4.16 8.15
N ASN A 317 7.38 5.41 8.50
CA ASN A 317 6.88 6.43 7.58
C ASN A 317 7.91 7.54 7.39
N SER A 318 8.10 7.97 6.14
CA SER A 318 8.99 9.09 5.78
C SER A 318 8.26 10.44 5.71
N GLY A 319 6.93 10.43 5.85
CA GLY A 319 6.07 11.61 5.75
C GLY A 319 6.29 12.64 6.88
N LYS A 320 5.96 13.90 6.59
CA LYS A 320 6.04 15.02 7.54
C LYS A 320 4.83 15.17 8.46
N THR A 321 3.73 14.49 8.14
CA THR A 321 2.49 14.48 8.94
C THR A 321 2.44 13.19 9.72
N SER A 322 2.39 13.28 11.05
CA SER A 322 2.28 12.11 11.92
C SER A 322 0.91 11.43 11.75
N LEU A 323 0.88 10.10 11.87
CA LEU A 323 -0.37 9.37 12.05
C LEU A 323 -1.08 9.81 13.35
N PRO A 324 -2.43 9.78 13.41
CA PRO A 324 -3.13 10.11 14.64
C PRO A 324 -2.78 9.15 15.78
N GLN A 325 -2.73 9.67 17.01
CA GLN A 325 -2.37 8.87 18.19
C GLN A 325 -3.33 7.68 18.38
N SER A 326 -4.62 7.88 18.09
CA SER A 326 -5.65 6.84 18.09
C SER A 326 -5.26 5.63 17.23
N LEU A 327 -4.72 5.89 16.03
CA LEU A 327 -4.26 4.87 15.09
C LEU A 327 -2.95 4.22 15.52
N GLY A 328 -2.00 5.00 16.04
CA GLY A 328 -0.75 4.47 16.60
C GLY A 328 -1.01 3.49 17.76
N ASP A 329 -1.91 3.86 18.67
CA ASP A 329 -2.32 3.01 19.80
C ASP A 329 -3.13 1.77 19.38
N PHE A 330 -3.87 1.86 18.27
CA PHE A 330 -4.56 0.73 17.66
C PHE A 330 -3.55 -0.24 17.02
N LEU A 331 -2.69 0.24 16.11
CA LEU A 331 -1.65 -0.56 15.45
C LEU A 331 -0.74 -1.27 16.45
N LYS A 332 -0.40 -0.61 17.57
CA LYS A 332 0.40 -1.20 18.65
C LYS A 332 -0.28 -2.39 19.33
N LYS A 333 -1.61 -2.40 19.43
CA LYS A 333 -2.38 -3.55 19.97
C LYS A 333 -2.46 -4.70 18.98
N GLU A 334 -2.48 -4.38 17.68
CA GLU A 334 -2.45 -5.35 16.59
C GLU A 334 -1.04 -5.93 16.31
N GLY A 335 -0.01 -5.51 17.05
CA GLY A 335 1.36 -6.03 16.92
C GLY A 335 2.31 -5.22 16.03
N PHE A 336 1.98 -3.95 15.75
CA PHE A 336 2.76 -3.07 14.87
C PHE A 336 3.28 -1.85 15.62
N THR A 337 4.59 -1.67 15.66
CA THR A 337 5.22 -0.46 16.22
C THR A 337 5.49 0.55 15.11
N VAL A 338 4.87 1.72 15.17
CA VAL A 338 5.04 2.80 14.18
C VAL A 338 6.18 3.73 14.59
N TYR A 339 7.04 4.10 13.65
CA TYR A 339 8.03 5.17 13.79
C TYR A 339 7.98 6.17 12.64
N GLU A 340 8.04 7.46 12.95
CA GLU A 340 7.88 8.55 11.98
C GLU A 340 8.96 9.64 12.21
N PRO A 341 10.24 9.35 11.87
CA PRO A 341 11.40 10.18 12.27
C PRO A 341 11.41 11.61 11.73
N PHE A 342 10.58 11.92 10.73
CA PHE A 342 10.45 13.25 10.12
C PHE A 342 9.08 13.90 10.34
N ALA A 343 8.19 13.23 11.07
CA ALA A 343 6.85 13.72 11.29
C ALA A 343 6.85 14.81 12.37
N SER A 344 6.15 15.91 12.07
CA SER A 344 5.71 16.85 13.10
C SER A 344 4.29 16.48 13.52
N LEU A 345 3.98 16.66 14.81
CA LEU A 345 2.62 16.60 15.30
C LEU A 345 1.80 17.66 14.54
N LYS A 346 0.80 17.22 13.78
CA LYS A 346 -0.12 18.13 13.09
C LYS A 346 -0.84 18.93 14.19
N PRO A 347 -0.75 20.27 14.22
CA PRO A 347 -1.50 21.04 15.20
C PRO A 347 -2.98 20.73 15.01
N PHE A 348 -3.68 20.48 16.13
CA PHE A 348 -5.11 20.17 16.11
C PHE A 348 -5.89 21.44 15.78
N ILE A 349 -5.87 21.82 14.50
CA ILE A 349 -6.72 22.89 13.97
C ILE A 349 -8.15 22.39 14.14
N ILE A 350 -8.86 22.96 15.11
CA ILE A 350 -10.30 22.76 15.30
C ILE A 350 -11.00 23.42 14.10
N GLN A 351 -10.98 22.73 12.97
CA GLN A 351 -11.91 23.00 11.89
C GLN A 351 -13.30 22.72 12.46
N THR A 352 -14.19 23.71 12.41
CA THR A 352 -15.59 23.52 12.80
C THR A 352 -16.12 22.34 12.00
N PRO A 353 -16.65 21.27 12.64
CA PRO A 353 -16.94 20.02 11.94
C PRO A 353 -18.01 20.27 10.87
N SER A 354 -17.57 20.28 9.61
CA SER A 354 -18.39 20.67 8.46
C SER A 354 -19.23 19.51 7.92
N ARG A 355 -18.97 18.29 8.39
CA ARG A 355 -19.60 17.05 7.91
C ARG A 355 -20.21 16.30 9.07
N GLN A 356 -21.49 15.98 8.97
CA GLN A 356 -22.20 15.20 9.98
C GLN A 356 -22.33 13.74 9.55
N ILE A 357 -22.05 12.82 10.47
CA ILE A 357 -22.40 11.39 10.33
C ILE A 357 -23.57 11.12 11.26
N HIS A 358 -24.65 10.53 10.75
CA HIS A 358 -25.73 10.01 11.59
C HIS A 358 -25.71 8.48 11.52
N GLN A 359 -25.34 7.87 12.65
CA GLN A 359 -25.30 6.43 12.83
C GLN A 359 -26.68 5.97 13.34
N ILE A 360 -27.44 5.27 12.49
CA ILE A 360 -28.79 4.81 12.78
C ILE A 360 -28.72 3.37 13.29
N THR A 361 -28.87 3.23 14.60
CA THR A 361 -28.75 1.95 15.34
C THR A 361 -30.08 1.23 15.52
N ALA A 362 -31.19 1.91 15.21
CA ALA A 362 -32.54 1.37 15.19
C ALA A 362 -32.66 0.12 14.31
N LYS A 363 -33.39 -0.89 14.79
CA LYS A 363 -33.63 -2.17 14.08
C LYS A 363 -35.06 -2.32 13.55
N GLY A 364 -36.03 -1.68 14.19
CA GLY A 364 -37.41 -1.68 13.73
C GLY A 364 -37.64 -0.62 12.65
N GLN A 365 -38.50 -0.92 11.69
CA GLN A 365 -38.79 -0.05 10.55
C GLN A 365 -39.35 1.34 10.97
N PRO A 366 -40.28 1.47 11.93
CA PRO A 366 -40.75 2.78 12.40
C PRO A 366 -39.65 3.62 13.05
N GLU A 367 -38.76 2.99 13.83
CA GLU A 367 -37.65 3.65 14.52
C GLU A 367 -36.56 4.08 13.53
N ILE A 368 -36.26 3.25 12.51
CA ILE A 368 -35.37 3.60 11.40
C ILE A 368 -35.94 4.80 10.62
N LEU A 369 -37.22 4.76 10.27
CA LEU A 369 -37.93 5.86 9.60
C LEU A 369 -37.81 7.17 10.40
N ASP A 370 -38.04 7.11 11.71
CA ASP A 370 -37.92 8.25 12.61
C ASP A 370 -36.49 8.79 12.68
N ALA A 371 -35.50 7.91 12.78
CA ALA A 371 -34.10 8.30 12.83
C ALA A 371 -33.66 8.99 11.53
N ILE A 372 -34.08 8.48 10.37
CA ILE A 372 -33.81 9.09 9.05
C ILE A 372 -34.51 10.46 8.94
N LEU A 373 -35.81 10.56 9.23
CA LEU A 373 -36.55 11.83 9.12
C LEU A 373 -35.94 12.89 10.04
N LYS A 374 -35.61 12.54 11.29
CA LYS A 374 -34.90 13.44 12.21
C LYS A 374 -33.51 13.81 11.68
N ALA A 375 -32.78 12.92 11.02
CA ALA A 375 -31.43 13.19 10.50
C ALA A 375 -31.47 14.18 9.33
N LEU A 376 -32.51 14.10 8.49
CA LEU A 376 -32.82 15.05 7.42
C LEU A 376 -33.49 16.36 7.91
N ALA A 377 -33.58 16.54 9.24
CA ALA A 377 -34.30 17.63 9.93
C ALA A 377 -35.75 17.84 9.46
N VAL A 378 -36.45 16.74 9.12
CA VAL A 378 -37.86 16.77 8.73
C VAL A 378 -38.74 16.66 9.98
N SER A 379 -39.53 17.69 10.27
CA SER A 379 -40.59 17.63 11.27
C SER A 379 -41.77 16.80 10.74
N TYR A 380 -42.25 15.83 11.53
CA TYR A 380 -43.32 14.92 11.12
C TYR A 380 -44.35 14.71 12.24
N GLN A 381 -45.50 14.19 11.86
CA GLN A 381 -46.58 13.74 12.75
C GLN A 381 -46.73 12.23 12.60
N ALA A 382 -46.72 11.50 13.71
CA ALA A 382 -46.95 10.06 13.74
C ALA A 382 -48.45 9.73 13.73
N ASP A 383 -48.82 8.59 13.13
CA ASP A 383 -50.15 7.97 13.24
C ASP A 383 -51.32 8.89 12.83
N ARG A 384 -51.07 9.83 11.91
CA ARG A 384 -52.06 10.83 11.48
C ARG A 384 -53.08 10.22 10.53
N ASN A 385 -54.36 10.42 10.82
CA ASN A 385 -55.43 10.22 9.83
C ASN A 385 -55.42 11.36 8.81
N VAL A 386 -55.32 11.02 7.53
CA VAL A 386 -55.33 11.95 6.40
C VAL A 386 -56.66 11.83 5.67
N ASP A 387 -57.47 12.89 5.73
CA ASP A 387 -58.76 12.92 5.06
C ASP A 387 -58.61 13.04 3.55
N VAL A 388 -59.12 12.03 2.85
CA VAL A 388 -59.13 11.90 1.39
C VAL A 388 -60.44 12.48 0.84
N PHE A 389 -61.54 12.21 1.53
CA PHE A 389 -62.85 12.82 1.29
C PHE A 389 -63.44 13.28 2.63
N ALA A 390 -63.76 14.57 2.73
CA ALA A 390 -64.58 15.09 3.80
C ALA A 390 -66.06 14.78 3.50
N ALA A 391 -66.89 14.64 4.54
CA ALA A 391 -68.32 14.35 4.38
C ALA A 391 -69.16 15.58 3.94
N ASP A 392 -68.52 16.60 3.37
CA ASP A 392 -69.07 17.96 3.19
C ASP A 392 -70.22 18.04 2.17
N ASN A 393 -70.31 17.09 1.22
CA ASN A 393 -71.36 17.08 0.20
C ASN A 393 -72.07 15.72 0.02
N ASN A 394 -71.36 14.59 0.16
CA ASN A 394 -71.91 13.25 -0.19
C ASN A 394 -72.14 12.33 1.03
N GLY A 395 -71.94 12.79 2.26
CA GLY A 395 -72.09 11.96 3.48
C GLY A 395 -71.06 10.83 3.64
N ILE A 396 -70.10 10.70 2.71
CA ILE A 396 -69.02 9.71 2.73
C ILE A 396 -67.74 10.40 3.20
N SER A 397 -67.23 10.01 4.37
CA SER A 397 -65.88 10.34 4.80
C SER A 397 -64.94 9.17 4.51
N LEU A 398 -63.74 9.47 3.99
CA LEU A 398 -62.65 8.50 3.86
C LEU A 398 -61.38 9.13 4.40
N SER A 399 -60.83 8.54 5.46
CA SER A 399 -59.54 8.90 6.03
C SER A 399 -58.59 7.71 5.94
N VAL A 400 -57.32 7.98 5.61
CA VAL A 400 -56.26 6.97 5.55
C VAL A 400 -55.28 7.23 6.69
N LYS A 401 -55.03 6.22 7.52
CA LYS A 401 -54.03 6.33 8.58
C LYS A 401 -52.62 6.28 7.98
N ALA A 402 -51.89 7.38 8.07
CA ALA A 402 -50.48 7.45 7.74
C ALA A 402 -49.62 7.05 8.94
N GLU A 403 -48.56 6.27 8.74
CA GLU A 403 -47.57 6.05 9.81
C GLU A 403 -46.84 7.35 10.11
N ARG A 404 -46.41 8.07 9.07
CA ARG A 404 -45.80 9.40 9.17
C ARG A 404 -46.39 10.34 8.14
N PHE A 405 -46.75 11.54 8.58
CA PHE A 405 -47.15 12.65 7.73
C PHE A 405 -46.21 13.83 7.95
N PHE A 406 -45.78 14.49 6.87
CA PHE A 406 -45.03 15.74 6.94
C PHE A 406 -45.26 16.61 5.69
N GLU A 407 -44.98 17.90 5.81
CA GLU A 407 -44.97 18.84 4.68
C GLU A 407 -43.55 19.39 4.50
N ARG A 408 -43.08 19.45 3.25
CA ARG A 408 -41.77 20.00 2.90
C ARG A 408 -41.81 20.60 1.50
N ASP A 409 -41.23 21.79 1.33
CA ASP A 409 -41.15 22.51 0.04
C ASP A 409 -42.53 22.65 -0.66
N GLY A 410 -43.58 22.91 0.14
CA GLY A 410 -44.97 23.02 -0.30
C GLY A 410 -45.65 21.70 -0.69
N GLN A 411 -44.96 20.55 -0.56
CA GLN A 411 -45.49 19.23 -0.88
C GLN A 411 -45.84 18.44 0.39
N ARG A 412 -46.95 17.70 0.33
CA ARG A 412 -47.44 16.83 1.41
C ARG A 412 -46.91 15.42 1.21
N PHE A 413 -46.36 14.81 2.25
CA PHE A 413 -45.81 13.46 2.21
C PHE A 413 -46.55 12.55 3.20
N VAL A 414 -46.78 11.31 2.77
CA VAL A 414 -47.39 10.24 3.58
C VAL A 414 -46.48 9.03 3.49
N VAL A 415 -46.05 8.50 4.63
CA VAL A 415 -45.34 7.23 4.73
C VAL A 415 -46.27 6.20 5.38
N SER A 416 -46.41 5.04 4.75
CA SER A 416 -47.24 3.94 5.23
C SER A 416 -46.63 2.60 4.82
N ARG A 417 -46.74 1.57 5.68
CA ARG A 417 -46.45 0.19 5.31
C ARG A 417 -47.48 -0.37 4.34
N PHE A 418 -47.02 -1.28 3.49
CA PHE A 418 -47.80 -2.16 2.65
C PHE A 418 -47.60 -3.60 3.12
N ASP A 419 -48.71 -4.26 3.41
CA ASP A 419 -48.84 -5.64 3.89
C ASP A 419 -49.21 -6.64 2.78
N GLY A 420 -49.54 -6.13 1.59
CA GLY A 420 -50.01 -6.92 0.45
C GLY A 420 -51.45 -6.64 0.04
N ASP A 421 -52.24 -5.91 0.83
CA ASP A 421 -53.66 -5.69 0.56
C ASP A 421 -53.89 -4.78 -0.67
N PRO A 422 -54.57 -5.26 -1.74
CA PRO A 422 -54.96 -4.43 -2.88
C PRO A 422 -55.79 -3.19 -2.54
N VAL A 423 -56.55 -3.21 -1.43
CA VAL A 423 -57.29 -2.04 -0.95
C VAL A 423 -56.33 -0.95 -0.48
N THR A 424 -55.33 -1.30 0.33
CA THR A 424 -54.25 -0.38 0.78
C THR A 424 -53.53 0.26 -0.41
N TYR A 425 -53.21 -0.52 -1.45
CA TYR A 425 -52.61 0.02 -2.68
C TYR A 425 -53.56 0.98 -3.44
N THR A 426 -54.86 0.72 -3.42
CA THR A 426 -55.87 1.61 -3.99
C THR A 426 -55.96 2.93 -3.21
N LEU A 427 -55.94 2.87 -1.87
CA LEU A 427 -55.91 4.07 -1.01
C LEU A 427 -54.69 4.95 -1.28
N PHE A 428 -53.50 4.36 -1.50
CA PHE A 428 -52.31 5.10 -1.89
C PHE A 428 -52.47 5.85 -3.22
N ARG A 429 -53.09 5.23 -4.24
CA ARG A 429 -53.38 5.92 -5.50
C ARG A 429 -54.33 7.10 -5.32
N ILE A 430 -55.33 6.99 -4.46
CA ILE A 430 -56.27 8.10 -4.19
C ILE A 430 -55.56 9.24 -3.42
N LEU A 431 -54.65 8.92 -2.50
CA LEU A 431 -53.78 9.92 -1.87
C LEU A 431 -52.90 10.64 -2.92
N GLU A 432 -52.32 9.91 -3.88
CA GLU A 432 -51.55 10.53 -4.98
C GLU A 432 -52.40 11.46 -5.85
N THR A 433 -53.65 11.09 -6.20
CA THR A 433 -54.54 11.99 -6.97
C THR A 433 -54.98 13.22 -6.19
N LYS A 434 -54.97 13.16 -4.85
CA LYS A 434 -55.17 14.32 -3.95
C LYS A 434 -53.91 15.15 -3.73
N GLY A 435 -52.80 14.84 -4.42
CA GLY A 435 -51.56 15.60 -4.38
C GLY A 435 -50.54 15.17 -3.32
N TYR A 436 -50.79 14.07 -2.59
CA TYR A 436 -49.85 13.56 -1.59
C TYR A 436 -48.74 12.73 -2.24
N ARG A 437 -47.50 12.92 -1.79
CA ARG A 437 -46.34 12.10 -2.10
C ARG A 437 -46.31 10.88 -1.17
N VAL A 438 -46.91 9.77 -1.62
CA VAL A 438 -46.90 8.52 -0.83
C VAL A 438 -45.53 7.84 -0.90
N VAL A 439 -45.01 7.38 0.23
CA VAL A 439 -43.82 6.52 0.37
C VAL A 439 -44.30 5.18 0.93
N ILE A 440 -44.12 4.11 0.17
CA ILE A 440 -44.66 2.78 0.49
C ILE A 440 -43.54 1.90 1.04
N LEU A 441 -43.63 1.53 2.31
CA LEU A 441 -42.66 0.64 2.97
C LEU A 441 -43.14 -0.82 2.95
N GLU A 442 -42.28 -1.75 2.59
CA GLU A 442 -42.56 -3.20 2.63
C GLU A 442 -42.06 -3.79 3.94
N ALA A 443 -42.66 -4.90 4.40
CA ALA A 443 -42.26 -5.56 5.66
C ALA A 443 -40.79 -6.03 5.69
N LYS A 444 -40.15 -6.20 4.53
CA LYS A 444 -38.75 -6.59 4.35
C LYS A 444 -37.79 -5.41 4.10
N ASP A 445 -38.28 -4.17 4.04
CA ASP A 445 -37.41 -3.02 3.77
C ASP A 445 -36.50 -2.75 4.98
N ASP A 446 -35.20 -2.83 4.73
CA ASP A 446 -34.13 -2.51 5.66
C ASP A 446 -33.79 -1.00 5.67
N PHE A 447 -32.80 -0.61 6.47
CA PHE A 447 -32.27 0.76 6.49
C PHE A 447 -31.98 1.32 5.09
N ARG A 448 -31.37 0.51 4.22
CA ARG A 448 -31.03 0.90 2.85
C ARG A 448 -32.29 1.17 2.04
N LYS A 449 -33.26 0.26 2.03
CA LYS A 449 -34.50 0.39 1.24
C LYS A 449 -35.39 1.51 1.74
N ILE A 450 -35.54 1.67 3.07
CA ILE A 450 -36.26 2.78 3.68
C ILE A 450 -35.61 4.12 3.26
N SER A 451 -34.29 4.23 3.36
CA SER A 451 -33.55 5.44 2.96
C SER A 451 -33.65 5.72 1.46
N GLU A 452 -33.46 4.72 0.58
CA GLU A 452 -33.64 4.87 -0.87
C GLU A 452 -35.05 5.40 -1.22
N LYS A 453 -36.09 4.85 -0.59
CA LYS A 453 -37.50 5.25 -0.78
C LYS A 453 -37.80 6.67 -0.27
N ILE A 454 -37.23 7.07 0.88
CA ILE A 454 -37.39 8.43 1.42
C ILE A 454 -36.64 9.46 0.57
N LEU A 455 -35.34 9.24 0.33
CA LEU A 455 -34.47 10.19 -0.37
C LEU A 455 -34.94 10.46 -1.79
N SER A 456 -35.30 9.40 -2.54
CA SER A 456 -35.85 9.53 -3.89
C SER A 456 -37.15 10.33 -3.93
N ARG A 457 -38.06 10.13 -2.96
CA ARG A 457 -39.33 10.86 -2.89
C ARG A 457 -39.14 12.32 -2.49
N LEU A 458 -38.18 12.60 -1.60
CA LEU A 458 -37.72 13.94 -1.24
C LEU A 458 -36.88 14.62 -2.33
N ARG A 459 -36.53 13.91 -3.42
CA ARG A 459 -35.62 14.37 -4.49
C ARG A 459 -34.23 14.75 -3.99
N ILE A 460 -33.80 14.16 -2.88
CA ILE A 460 -32.43 14.31 -2.36
C ILE A 460 -31.53 13.32 -3.13
N GLN A 461 -30.46 13.83 -3.73
CA GLN A 461 -29.45 12.99 -4.37
C GLN A 461 -28.63 12.26 -3.31
N GLY A 462 -28.53 10.94 -3.46
CA GLY A 462 -27.79 10.07 -2.57
C GLY A 462 -27.98 8.61 -2.96
N SER A 463 -26.89 7.85 -3.00
CA SER A 463 -26.89 6.42 -3.34
C SER A 463 -26.16 5.62 -2.26
N TYR A 464 -26.73 4.49 -1.85
CA TYR A 464 -26.06 3.58 -0.93
C TYR A 464 -24.86 2.92 -1.61
N ALA A 465 -23.66 3.22 -1.14
CA ALA A 465 -22.41 2.65 -1.63
C ALA A 465 -21.38 2.61 -0.50
N GLN A 466 -20.31 1.84 -0.67
CA GLN A 466 -19.10 1.98 0.13
C GLN A 466 -18.34 3.22 -0.33
N GLN A 467 -18.08 4.16 0.57
CA GLN A 467 -17.54 5.48 0.23
C GLN A 467 -16.29 5.81 1.05
N LYS A 468 -15.28 6.38 0.38
CA LYS A 468 -14.10 6.95 1.04
C LYS A 468 -14.50 8.29 1.67
N LEU A 469 -14.31 8.43 2.98
CA LEU A 469 -14.87 9.60 3.69
C LEU A 469 -14.06 10.88 3.42
N TRP A 470 -12.74 10.83 3.57
CA TRP A 470 -11.84 11.91 3.14
C TRP A 470 -11.22 11.60 1.78
N PRO A 471 -11.11 12.58 0.86
CA PRO A 471 -10.54 12.34 -0.47
C PRO A 471 -9.02 12.12 -0.43
N ASP A 472 -8.33 12.57 0.62
CA ASP A 472 -6.87 12.60 0.70
C ASP A 472 -6.24 11.21 0.50
N ASP A 473 -5.42 11.08 -0.55
CA ASP A 473 -4.57 9.91 -0.83
C ASP A 473 -3.13 10.11 -0.33
N THR A 474 -2.79 11.30 0.17
CA THR A 474 -1.46 11.60 0.75
C THR A 474 -1.37 11.21 2.22
N SER A 475 -2.50 10.89 2.88
CA SER A 475 -2.52 10.32 4.22
C SER A 475 -2.15 8.84 4.20
N ASN A 476 -1.28 8.43 5.13
CA ASN A 476 -0.87 7.05 5.38
C ASN A 476 -2.01 6.13 5.88
N TYR A 477 -3.26 6.58 5.81
CA TYR A 477 -4.45 5.80 6.10
C TYR A 477 -5.67 6.35 5.35
N SER A 478 -6.66 5.49 5.11
CA SER A 478 -7.93 5.87 4.49
C SER A 478 -9.07 5.00 5.04
N LEU A 479 -10.18 5.63 5.40
CA LEU A 479 -11.38 4.96 5.87
C LEU A 479 -12.46 4.95 4.77
N GLN A 480 -13.05 3.79 4.54
CA GLN A 480 -14.20 3.59 3.69
C GLN A 480 -15.32 2.93 4.49
N MET A 481 -16.57 3.34 4.28
CA MET A 481 -17.72 2.65 4.88
C MET A 481 -18.98 2.77 4.03
N SER A 482 -19.91 1.83 4.16
CA SER A 482 -21.19 1.91 3.46
C SER A 482 -22.15 2.89 4.10
N GLY A 483 -22.82 3.65 3.25
CA GLY A 483 -23.84 4.62 3.63
C GLY A 483 -24.30 5.46 2.44
N PHE A 484 -25.05 6.51 2.74
CA PHE A 484 -25.45 7.53 1.78
C PHE A 484 -24.64 8.81 2.04
N ASN A 485 -23.87 9.28 1.06
CA ASN A 485 -23.49 10.70 1.01
C ASN A 485 -24.71 11.50 0.57
N LEU A 486 -25.01 12.57 1.29
CA LEU A 486 -26.03 13.55 0.93
C LEU A 486 -25.38 14.93 0.90
N GLU A 487 -25.13 15.44 -0.30
CA GLU A 487 -24.54 16.75 -0.54
C GLU A 487 -25.56 17.63 -1.25
N ASN A 488 -26.20 18.56 -0.53
CA ASN A 488 -27.20 19.48 -1.07
C ASN A 488 -27.47 20.64 -0.11
N ALA A 489 -27.83 21.82 -0.62
CA ALA A 489 -28.25 22.98 0.18
C ALA A 489 -29.49 22.71 1.06
N GLY A 490 -30.31 21.70 0.71
CA GLY A 490 -31.44 21.24 1.52
C GLY A 490 -31.09 20.34 2.71
N ILE A 491 -29.81 20.04 2.95
CA ILE A 491 -29.30 19.19 4.03
C ILE A 491 -28.75 20.07 5.17
N PRO A 492 -29.05 19.78 6.45
CA PRO A 492 -28.45 20.49 7.58
C PRO A 492 -26.91 20.42 7.54
N GLY A 493 -26.25 21.57 7.48
CA GLY A 493 -24.78 21.66 7.36
C GLY A 493 -24.23 21.41 5.94
N GLY A 494 -25.09 21.23 4.92
CA GLY A 494 -24.70 21.08 3.51
C GLY A 494 -24.18 19.68 3.12
N ALA A 495 -23.58 18.93 4.05
CA ALA A 495 -23.11 17.57 3.86
C ALA A 495 -23.46 16.65 5.04
N LEU A 496 -24.16 15.54 4.74
CA LEU A 496 -24.62 14.54 5.71
C LEU A 496 -24.32 13.13 5.19
N PHE A 497 -23.72 12.29 6.04
CA PHE A 497 -23.52 10.88 5.77
C PHE A 497 -24.44 10.02 6.66
N LEU A 498 -25.27 9.16 6.06
CA LEU A 498 -26.16 8.25 6.77
C LEU A 498 -25.63 6.81 6.71
N THR A 499 -25.49 6.15 7.86
CA THR A 499 -25.11 4.72 7.93
C THR A 499 -25.80 4.01 9.07
N ASN A 500 -26.03 2.70 8.93
CA ASN A 500 -26.49 1.81 10.01
C ASN A 500 -25.37 0.90 10.55
N LEU A 501 -24.13 1.09 10.09
CA LEU A 501 -23.01 0.25 10.49
C LEU A 501 -22.64 0.48 11.97
N PRO A 502 -22.19 -0.56 12.70
CA PRO A 502 -21.58 -0.38 14.01
C PRO A 502 -20.23 0.34 13.86
N LEU A 503 -20.13 1.56 14.38
CA LEU A 503 -18.86 2.29 14.46
C LEU A 503 -18.15 1.93 15.77
N ASP A 504 -17.02 1.23 15.67
CA ASP A 504 -16.16 0.93 16.81
C ASP A 504 -15.41 2.18 17.32
N ARG A 505 -14.57 2.01 18.35
CA ARG A 505 -13.84 3.13 18.94
C ARG A 505 -12.84 3.76 17.98
N ILE A 506 -12.03 2.96 17.26
CA ILE A 506 -10.98 3.51 16.40
C ILE A 506 -11.59 4.27 15.22
N VAL A 507 -12.66 3.76 14.61
CA VAL A 507 -13.41 4.46 13.57
C VAL A 507 -13.99 5.77 14.09
N ARG A 508 -14.57 5.79 15.30
CA ARG A 508 -15.09 7.02 15.92
C ARG A 508 -14.00 8.06 16.20
N ASP A 509 -12.88 7.63 16.78
CA ASP A 509 -11.76 8.51 17.12
C ASP A 509 -11.16 9.14 15.83
N LEU A 510 -10.91 8.33 14.78
CA LEU A 510 -10.44 8.80 13.47
C LEU A 510 -11.41 9.76 12.76
N LEU A 511 -12.72 9.52 12.87
CA LEU A 511 -13.74 10.40 12.31
C LEU A 511 -13.71 11.79 12.95
N ASN A 512 -13.65 11.84 14.29
CA ASN A 512 -13.58 13.09 15.04
C ASN A 512 -12.29 13.88 14.71
N GLU A 513 -11.14 13.19 14.64
CA GLU A 513 -9.85 13.78 14.25
C GLU A 513 -9.84 14.33 12.81
N ASN A 514 -10.67 13.76 11.91
CA ASN A 514 -10.87 14.25 10.53
C ASN A 514 -12.02 15.26 10.39
N GLY A 515 -12.52 15.82 11.50
CA GLY A 515 -13.51 16.92 11.47
C GLY A 515 -14.96 16.47 11.20
N TYR A 516 -15.29 15.20 11.44
CA TYR A 516 -16.67 14.72 11.43
C TYR A 516 -17.29 14.83 12.82
N ASN A 517 -18.61 15.10 12.87
CA ASN A 517 -19.39 14.97 14.09
C ASN A 517 -20.35 13.77 13.99
N ILE A 518 -20.31 12.86 14.96
CA ILE A 518 -21.06 11.60 14.95
C ILE A 518 -22.29 11.70 15.87
N ASN A 519 -23.46 11.74 15.25
CA ASN A 519 -24.75 11.66 15.93
C ASN A 519 -25.26 10.22 15.92
N VAL A 520 -25.31 9.55 17.07
CA VAL A 520 -25.92 8.21 17.21
C VAL A 520 -27.43 8.37 17.42
N ARG A 521 -28.24 7.57 16.71
CA ARG A 521 -29.71 7.61 16.71
C ARG A 521 -30.37 6.24 16.67
#